data_AF-A0A2I1CRC3-F1
#
_entry.id   AF-A0A2I1CRC3-F1
#
_cell.length_a   1.000
_cell.length_b   1.000
_cell.length_c   1.000
_cell.angle_alpha   90.00
_cell.angle_beta   90.00
_cell.angle_gamma   90.00
#
_symmetry.space_group_name_H-M   'P 1'
#
loop_
_entity.id
_entity.type
_entity.pdbx_description
1 polymer ?
#
loop_
_entity_poly.entity_id
_entity_poly.type
_entity_poly.pdbx_seq_one_letter_code
_entity_poly.pdbx_strand_id
1 'polypeptide(L)'
;DTRLTADQIKEYMQELRPEQLSEIIAEAAQRHPDVGEMVQHRVEQQRAQERRRVLNFDSYSRHIWKVINVSCGGMSDNRQCEMALRVIEQIERAVDNIVRHCGEHARPQTRWNGLSVLRKIGKTLAFSCHNMFHHDVQETFQWDTFLEDGMLEILVAMSREEKAESRRDEWPEALWPKLVELDGLRQQHGILINMEQVLNELNRVGTEEEILENGGDDNDSRSTD
;
A
#
# COMPACT_ATOMS: atom_id res chain seq x y z
N ASP A 1 15.55 -37.36 28.92
CA ASP A 1 15.47 -36.38 27.81
C ASP A 1 14.25 -36.60 26.95
N THR A 2 13.14 -35.99 27.37
CA THR A 2 11.90 -35.98 26.58
C THR A 2 12.03 -34.85 25.57
N ARG A 3 12.49 -35.16 24.35
CA ARG A 3 12.51 -34.20 23.25
C ARG A 3 11.06 -33.90 22.85
N LEU A 4 10.71 -32.62 22.83
CA LEU A 4 9.43 -32.16 22.26
C LEU A 4 9.36 -32.57 20.78
N THR A 5 8.20 -33.05 20.34
CA THR A 5 7.97 -33.34 18.93
C THR A 5 7.73 -32.05 18.15
N ALA A 6 7.90 -32.09 16.82
CA ALA A 6 7.64 -30.93 15.97
C ALA A 6 6.20 -30.41 16.09
N ASP A 7 5.23 -31.31 16.31
CA ASP A 7 3.82 -30.91 16.43
C ASP A 7 3.53 -30.26 17.78
N GLN A 8 4.14 -30.76 18.87
CA GLN A 8 4.07 -30.10 20.18
C GLN A 8 4.70 -28.70 20.14
N ILE A 9 5.83 -28.55 19.43
CA ILE A 9 6.46 -27.23 19.25
C ILE A 9 5.51 -26.29 18.50
N LYS A 10 4.83 -26.74 17.44
CA LYS A 10 3.86 -25.92 16.71
C LYS A 10 2.66 -25.51 17.56
N GLU A 11 2.14 -26.41 18.38
CA GLU A 11 1.04 -26.11 19.31
C GLU A 11 1.46 -25.01 20.28
N TYR A 12 2.63 -25.15 20.92
CA TYR A 12 3.14 -24.10 21.80
C TYR A 12 3.40 -22.76 21.08
N MET A 13 3.86 -22.80 19.82
CA MET A 13 4.04 -21.58 19.03
C MET A 13 2.72 -20.83 18.78
N GLN A 14 1.58 -21.51 18.73
CA GLN A 14 0.27 -20.86 18.56
C GLN A 14 -0.21 -20.13 19.81
N GLU A 15 0.27 -20.52 20.99
CA GLU A 15 -0.07 -19.89 22.27
C GLU A 15 0.83 -18.68 22.59
N LEU A 16 1.99 -18.58 21.93
CA LEU A 16 2.94 -17.49 22.13
C LEU A 16 2.52 -16.22 21.39
N ARG A 17 2.77 -15.07 22.04
CA ARG A 17 2.66 -13.77 21.35
C ARG A 17 3.78 -13.64 20.29
N PRO A 18 3.55 -12.89 19.20
CA PRO A 18 4.54 -12.72 18.13
C PRO A 18 5.92 -12.25 18.63
N GLU A 19 5.95 -11.38 19.64
CA GLU A 19 7.19 -10.85 20.22
C GLU A 19 7.99 -11.96 20.90
N GLN A 20 7.32 -12.79 21.72
CA GLN A 20 7.96 -13.92 22.42
C GLN A 20 8.49 -14.95 21.43
N LEU A 21 7.74 -15.20 20.35
CA LEU A 21 8.19 -16.10 19.30
C LEU A 21 9.43 -15.53 18.58
N SER A 22 9.45 -14.23 18.29
CA SER A 22 10.60 -13.58 17.66
C SER A 22 11.84 -13.62 18.55
N GLU A 23 11.70 -13.42 19.85
CA GLU A 23 12.78 -13.50 20.83
C GLU A 23 13.38 -14.91 20.88
N ILE A 24 12.53 -15.94 20.97
CA ILE A 24 12.97 -17.34 20.99
C ILE A 24 13.71 -17.71 19.72
N ILE A 25 13.20 -17.31 18.54
CA ILE A 25 13.84 -17.60 17.26
C ILE A 25 15.18 -16.85 17.15
N ALA A 26 15.24 -15.59 17.60
CA ALA A 26 16.48 -14.81 17.60
C ALA A 26 17.54 -15.43 18.52
N GLU A 27 17.17 -15.83 19.73
CA GLU A 27 18.08 -16.54 20.64
C GLU A 27 18.53 -17.89 20.06
N ALA A 28 17.63 -18.65 19.43
CA ALA A 28 17.98 -19.90 18.79
C ALA A 28 18.96 -19.70 17.63
N ALA A 29 18.73 -18.69 16.77
CA ALA A 29 19.62 -18.35 15.66
C ALA A 29 21.00 -17.87 16.13
N GLN A 30 21.08 -17.16 17.27
CA GLN A 30 22.36 -16.75 17.87
C GLN A 30 23.17 -17.93 18.41
N ARG A 31 22.50 -18.95 18.99
CA ARG A 31 23.14 -20.15 19.53
C ARG A 31 23.44 -21.20 18.46
N HIS A 32 22.63 -21.25 17.41
CA HIS A 32 22.62 -22.27 16.38
C HIS A 32 22.58 -21.61 14.98
N PRO A 33 23.74 -21.46 14.31
CA PRO A 33 23.82 -20.77 13.02
C PRO A 33 22.93 -21.37 11.92
N ASP A 34 22.69 -22.68 11.97
CA ASP A 34 21.79 -23.40 11.06
C ASP A 34 20.34 -22.92 11.17
N VAL A 35 19.87 -22.55 12.37
CA VAL A 35 18.55 -21.94 12.55
C VAL A 35 18.51 -20.56 11.88
N GLY A 36 19.59 -19.78 11.99
CA GLY A 36 19.73 -18.49 11.32
C GLY A 36 19.66 -18.62 9.79
N GLU A 37 20.43 -19.56 9.22
CA GLU A 37 20.40 -19.87 7.79
C GLU A 37 19.01 -20.34 7.33
N MET A 38 18.32 -21.17 8.13
CA MET A 38 16.96 -21.61 7.81
C MET A 38 15.96 -20.45 7.75
N VAL A 39 16.01 -19.53 8.72
CA VAL A 39 15.15 -18.34 8.74
C VAL A 39 15.45 -17.47 7.53
N GLN A 40 16.73 -17.16 7.27
CA GLN A 40 17.14 -16.38 6.12
C GLN A 40 16.66 -17.01 4.80
N HIS A 41 16.90 -18.31 4.62
CA HIS A 41 16.51 -19.02 3.41
C HIS A 41 14.99 -19.01 3.19
N ARG A 42 14.19 -19.17 4.26
CA ARG A 42 12.72 -19.09 4.16
C ARG A 42 12.24 -17.70 3.79
N VAL A 43 12.83 -16.66 4.38
CA VAL A 43 12.54 -15.26 4.02
C VAL A 43 12.90 -15.00 2.56
N GLU A 44 14.08 -15.43 2.10
CA GLU A 44 14.51 -15.27 0.70
C GLU A 44 13.59 -16.02 -0.27
N GLN A 45 13.16 -17.25 0.06
CA GLN A 45 12.18 -17.99 -0.73
C GLN A 45 10.85 -17.25 -0.85
N GLN A 46 10.34 -16.71 0.26
CA GLN A 46 9.10 -15.92 0.27
C GLN A 46 9.25 -14.68 -0.61
N ARG A 47 10.32 -13.89 -0.41
CA ARG A 47 10.62 -12.70 -1.21
C ARG A 47 10.76 -13.04 -2.69
N ALA A 48 11.45 -14.14 -3.03
CA ALA A 48 11.60 -14.60 -4.41
C ALA A 48 10.25 -14.99 -5.03
N GLN A 49 9.35 -15.58 -4.25
CA GLN A 49 8.01 -15.94 -4.69
C GLN A 49 7.12 -14.71 -4.93
N GLU A 50 7.21 -13.70 -4.06
CA GLU A 50 6.54 -12.39 -4.22
C GLU A 50 7.06 -11.66 -5.47
N ARG A 51 8.39 -11.63 -5.66
CA ARG A 51 9.04 -11.06 -6.85
C ARG A 51 8.66 -11.76 -8.17
N ARG A 52 8.05 -12.94 -8.14
CA ARG A 52 7.63 -13.67 -9.36
C ARG A 52 6.18 -13.40 -9.76
N ARG A 53 5.33 -12.98 -8.82
CA ARG A 53 3.89 -12.84 -9.06
C ARG A 53 3.53 -11.39 -9.42
N VAL A 54 2.71 -11.24 -10.44
CA VAL A 54 1.98 -9.99 -10.70
C VAL A 54 0.56 -10.19 -10.20
N LEU A 55 0.14 -9.39 -9.22
CA LEU A 55 -1.20 -9.47 -8.65
C LEU A 55 -2.09 -8.38 -9.25
N ASN A 56 -3.34 -8.73 -9.54
CA ASN A 56 -4.37 -7.80 -10.00
C ASN A 56 -5.46 -7.72 -8.91
N PHE A 57 -5.83 -6.49 -8.55
CA PHE A 57 -6.75 -6.19 -7.45
C PHE A 57 -8.10 -5.65 -7.93
N ASP A 58 -8.37 -5.63 -9.24
CA ASP A 58 -9.57 -5.00 -9.83
C ASP A 58 -10.88 -5.54 -9.29
N SER A 59 -10.90 -6.79 -8.80
CA SER A 59 -12.06 -7.37 -8.14
C SER A 59 -12.53 -6.55 -6.94
N TYR A 60 -11.62 -5.94 -6.19
CA TYR A 60 -11.97 -5.08 -5.05
C TYR A 60 -12.71 -3.82 -5.51
N SER A 61 -12.14 -3.07 -6.46
CA SER A 61 -12.80 -1.86 -6.99
C SER A 61 -14.19 -2.15 -7.57
N ARG A 62 -14.34 -3.25 -8.34
CA ARG A 62 -15.63 -3.66 -8.90
C ARG A 62 -16.64 -4.05 -7.83
N HIS A 63 -16.19 -4.75 -6.79
CA HIS A 63 -17.05 -5.14 -5.68
C HIS A 63 -17.54 -3.92 -4.91
N ILE A 64 -16.62 -3.05 -4.47
CA ILE A 64 -16.94 -1.82 -3.74
C ILE A 64 -17.88 -0.94 -4.55
N TRP A 65 -17.59 -0.72 -5.84
CA TRP A 65 -18.47 0.03 -6.73
C TRP A 65 -19.88 -0.57 -6.79
N LYS A 66 -19.99 -1.91 -6.90
CA LYS A 66 -21.30 -2.58 -6.95
C LYS A 66 -22.05 -2.44 -5.63
N VAL A 67 -21.39 -2.61 -4.49
CA VAL A 67 -22.05 -2.51 -3.18
C VAL A 67 -22.56 -1.08 -2.97
N ILE A 68 -21.75 -0.08 -3.28
CA ILE A 68 -22.13 1.32 -3.16
C ILE A 68 -23.27 1.68 -4.12
N ASN A 69 -23.12 1.41 -5.43
CA ASN A 69 -24.03 1.96 -6.45
C ASN A 69 -25.28 1.10 -6.74
N VAL A 70 -25.28 -0.19 -6.40
CA VAL A 70 -26.36 -1.11 -6.77
C VAL A 70 -27.19 -1.55 -5.57
N SER A 71 -26.56 -1.76 -4.42
CA SER A 71 -27.21 -2.45 -3.30
C SER A 71 -28.14 -1.58 -2.45
N CYS A 72 -28.20 -0.26 -2.66
CA CYS A 72 -28.86 0.66 -1.72
C CYS A 72 -30.26 1.14 -2.14
N GLY A 73 -30.85 0.58 -3.21
CA GLY A 73 -32.21 0.93 -3.62
C GLY A 73 -33.27 0.42 -2.64
N GLY A 74 -34.03 1.32 -2.00
CA GLY A 74 -35.24 1.00 -1.22
C GLY A 74 -35.02 0.53 0.23
N MET A 75 -33.87 0.83 0.83
CA MET A 75 -33.59 0.51 2.24
C MET A 75 -34.10 1.60 3.20
N SER A 76 -34.54 1.19 4.40
CA SER A 76 -34.82 2.12 5.51
C SER A 76 -33.53 2.73 6.07
N ASP A 77 -33.61 3.91 6.68
CA ASP A 77 -32.44 4.66 7.17
C ASP A 77 -31.52 3.84 8.10
N ASN A 78 -32.04 3.09 9.07
CA ASN A 78 -31.20 2.22 9.92
C ASN A 78 -30.42 1.15 9.12
N ARG A 79 -31.02 0.61 8.06
CA ARG A 79 -30.35 -0.38 7.20
C ARG A 79 -29.31 0.28 6.28
N GLN A 80 -29.53 1.55 5.93
CA GLN A 80 -28.55 2.37 5.24
C GLN A 80 -27.32 2.58 6.13
N CYS A 81 -27.47 3.02 7.38
CA CYS A 81 -26.32 3.20 8.28
C CYS A 81 -25.54 1.89 8.53
N GLU A 82 -26.21 0.76 8.79
CA GLU A 82 -25.54 -0.54 8.93
C GLU A 82 -24.79 -0.95 7.66
N MET A 83 -25.34 -0.66 6.49
CA MET A 83 -24.67 -0.93 5.22
C MET A 83 -23.44 -0.03 5.06
N ALA A 84 -23.50 1.24 5.49
CA ALA A 84 -22.41 2.20 5.35
C ALA A 84 -21.18 1.71 6.10
N LEU A 85 -21.37 1.30 7.37
CA LEU A 85 -20.31 0.69 8.19
C LEU A 85 -19.71 -0.56 7.53
N ARG A 86 -20.56 -1.45 7.00
CA ARG A 86 -20.08 -2.66 6.29
C ARG A 86 -19.27 -2.34 5.04
N VAL A 87 -19.62 -1.28 4.33
CA VAL A 87 -18.86 -0.82 3.16
C VAL A 87 -17.52 -0.25 3.57
N ILE A 88 -17.48 0.57 4.62
CA ILE A 88 -16.23 1.11 5.17
C ILE A 88 -15.30 -0.04 5.56
N GLU A 89 -15.77 -1.02 6.34
CA GLU A 89 -14.98 -2.22 6.70
C GLU A 89 -14.48 -3.01 5.47
N GLN A 90 -15.28 -3.08 4.40
CA GLN A 90 -14.86 -3.75 3.17
C GLN A 90 -13.77 -2.97 2.44
N ILE A 91 -13.83 -1.65 2.47
CA ILE A 91 -12.81 -0.78 1.87
C ILE A 91 -11.52 -0.88 2.70
N GLU A 92 -11.58 -0.78 4.03
CA GLU A 92 -10.43 -0.99 4.94
C GLU A 92 -9.75 -2.33 4.66
N ARG A 93 -10.52 -3.43 4.67
CA ARG A 93 -9.98 -4.76 4.35
C ARG A 93 -9.40 -4.85 2.95
N ALA A 94 -9.96 -4.14 1.97
CA ALA A 94 -9.41 -4.11 0.62
C ALA A 94 -8.07 -3.36 0.60
N VAL A 95 -7.98 -2.22 1.28
CA VAL A 95 -6.73 -1.45 1.42
C VAL A 95 -5.65 -2.29 2.09
N ASP A 96 -5.92 -2.84 3.27
CA ASP A 96 -4.97 -3.69 4.00
C ASP A 96 -4.45 -4.85 3.16
N ASN A 97 -5.37 -5.54 2.47
CA ASN A 97 -4.98 -6.66 1.62
C ASN A 97 -4.13 -6.21 0.43
N ILE A 98 -4.44 -5.08 -0.21
CA ILE A 98 -3.66 -4.58 -1.34
C ILE A 98 -2.27 -4.18 -0.86
N VAL A 99 -2.19 -3.38 0.19
CA VAL A 99 -0.94 -2.86 0.78
C VAL A 99 -0.02 -4.00 1.19
N ARG A 100 -0.54 -5.01 1.90
CA ARG A 100 0.24 -6.20 2.31
C ARG A 100 0.92 -6.92 1.14
N HIS A 101 0.33 -6.87 -0.05
CA HIS A 101 0.88 -7.51 -1.25
C HIS A 101 1.71 -6.57 -2.13
N CYS A 102 1.79 -5.29 -1.77
CA CYS A 102 2.51 -4.24 -2.49
C CYS A 102 3.79 -3.78 -1.77
N GLY A 103 4.31 -4.57 -0.83
CA GLY A 103 5.57 -4.26 -0.13
C GLY A 103 6.80 -4.20 -1.06
N GLU A 104 7.96 -3.87 -0.49
CA GLU A 104 9.22 -3.61 -1.21
C GLU A 104 9.61 -4.73 -2.20
N HIS A 105 9.36 -5.99 -1.84
CA HIS A 105 9.72 -7.14 -2.67
C HIS A 105 8.67 -7.53 -3.72
N ALA A 106 7.53 -6.85 -3.76
CA ALA A 106 6.55 -7.05 -4.82
C ALA A 106 7.15 -6.65 -6.19
N ARG A 107 6.52 -7.12 -7.28
CA ARG A 107 6.85 -6.62 -8.61
C ARG A 107 6.39 -5.16 -8.77
N PRO A 108 7.11 -4.34 -9.55
CA PRO A 108 6.67 -2.99 -9.94
C PRO A 108 5.21 -2.94 -10.37
N GLN A 109 4.82 -3.88 -11.26
CA GLN A 109 3.47 -3.97 -11.77
C GLN A 109 2.42 -4.25 -10.69
N THR A 110 2.76 -5.01 -9.64
CA THR A 110 1.85 -5.28 -8.52
C THR A 110 1.59 -4.00 -7.74
N ARG A 111 2.64 -3.22 -7.41
CA ARG A 111 2.49 -1.91 -6.75
C ARG A 111 1.67 -0.95 -7.60
N TRP A 112 1.95 -0.86 -8.89
CA TRP A 112 1.17 -0.06 -9.83
C TRP A 112 -0.31 -0.48 -9.86
N ASN A 113 -0.58 -1.79 -9.94
CA ASN A 113 -1.94 -2.34 -9.91
C ASN A 113 -2.66 -1.99 -8.60
N GLY A 114 -1.95 -2.07 -7.47
CA GLY A 114 -2.46 -1.70 -6.15
C GLY A 114 -2.87 -0.24 -6.11
N LEU A 115 -1.93 0.67 -6.43
CA LEU A 115 -2.16 2.11 -6.44
C LEU A 115 -3.30 2.50 -7.41
N SER A 116 -3.35 1.86 -8.58
CA SER A 116 -4.43 2.05 -9.56
C SER A 116 -5.80 1.66 -8.99
N VAL A 117 -5.91 0.57 -8.24
CA VAL A 117 -7.16 0.12 -7.62
C VAL A 117 -7.55 0.99 -6.44
N LEU A 118 -6.62 1.41 -5.58
CA LEU A 118 -6.90 2.35 -4.49
C LEU A 118 -7.46 3.67 -5.05
N ARG A 119 -6.86 4.20 -6.12
CA ARG A 119 -7.39 5.38 -6.82
C ARG A 119 -8.79 5.15 -7.42
N LYS A 120 -9.10 3.96 -7.94
CA LYS A 120 -10.48 3.61 -8.40
C LYS A 120 -11.49 3.61 -7.25
N ILE A 121 -11.09 3.12 -6.08
CA ILE A 121 -11.91 3.14 -4.87
C ILE A 121 -12.16 4.60 -4.46
N GLY A 122 -11.12 5.44 -4.39
CA GLY A 122 -11.26 6.87 -4.10
C GLY A 122 -12.21 7.58 -5.06
N LYS A 123 -12.11 7.29 -6.36
CA LYS A 123 -13.05 7.81 -7.38
C LYS A 123 -14.49 7.35 -7.12
N THR A 124 -14.69 6.11 -6.71
CA THR A 124 -16.02 5.58 -6.35
C THR A 124 -16.61 6.35 -5.18
N LEU A 125 -15.80 6.63 -4.15
CA LEU A 125 -16.22 7.44 -3.00
C LEU A 125 -16.64 8.85 -3.42
N ALA A 126 -15.89 9.50 -4.30
CA ALA A 126 -16.23 10.83 -4.81
C ALA A 126 -17.55 10.85 -5.60
N PHE A 127 -17.76 9.90 -6.52
CA PHE A 127 -18.94 9.89 -7.41
C PHE A 127 -20.21 9.29 -6.82
N SER A 128 -20.16 8.80 -5.58
CA SER A 128 -21.31 8.19 -4.91
C SER A 128 -22.46 9.21 -4.78
N CYS A 129 -23.57 9.00 -5.50
CA CYS A 129 -24.62 9.99 -5.73
C CYS A 129 -25.93 9.69 -4.95
N HIS A 130 -26.45 10.71 -4.25
CA HIS A 130 -27.88 11.00 -3.99
C HIS A 130 -28.69 10.21 -2.92
N ASN A 131 -28.09 9.49 -1.98
CA ASN A 131 -28.85 8.93 -0.82
C ASN A 131 -28.11 9.16 0.51
N MET A 132 -28.85 9.08 1.63
CA MET A 132 -28.29 9.27 2.99
C MET A 132 -27.16 8.29 3.29
N PHE A 133 -27.31 7.02 2.86
CA PHE A 133 -26.25 6.01 2.91
C PHE A 133 -24.89 6.51 2.36
N HIS A 134 -24.90 7.27 1.26
CA HIS A 134 -23.67 7.81 0.68
C HIS A 134 -23.05 8.92 1.51
N HIS A 135 -23.87 9.72 2.20
CA HIS A 135 -23.37 10.77 3.08
C HIS A 135 -22.55 10.16 4.22
N ASP A 136 -23.06 9.13 4.88
CA ASP A 136 -22.36 8.46 6.00
C ASP A 136 -21.01 7.89 5.53
N VAL A 137 -20.97 7.24 4.35
CA VAL A 137 -19.72 6.72 3.79
C VAL A 137 -18.76 7.87 3.46
N GLN A 138 -19.19 8.91 2.75
CA GLN A 138 -18.33 10.05 2.39
C GLN A 138 -17.83 10.80 3.63
N GLU A 139 -18.68 10.98 4.64
CA GLU A 139 -18.37 11.66 5.90
C GLU A 139 -17.21 10.98 6.63
N THR A 140 -17.16 9.64 6.66
CA THR A 140 -16.01 8.91 7.21
C THR A 140 -14.71 9.31 6.52
N PHE A 141 -14.69 9.36 5.17
CA PHE A 141 -13.49 9.73 4.41
C PHE A 141 -13.20 11.24 4.37
N GLN A 142 -13.94 12.08 5.10
CA GLN A 142 -13.55 13.48 5.32
C GLN A 142 -12.45 13.61 6.37
N TRP A 143 -12.32 12.64 7.27
CA TRP A 143 -11.35 12.66 8.36
C TRP A 143 -10.52 11.38 8.44
N ASP A 144 -11.05 10.25 8.00
CA ASP A 144 -10.29 9.00 7.92
C ASP A 144 -9.43 8.98 6.67
N THR A 145 -8.14 8.71 6.87
CA THR A 145 -7.09 8.79 5.85
C THR A 145 -6.57 7.42 5.42
N PHE A 146 -7.17 6.31 5.88
CA PHE A 146 -6.61 4.98 5.65
C PHE A 146 -6.41 4.64 4.17
N LEU A 147 -7.25 5.19 3.27
CA LEU A 147 -7.10 4.98 1.83
C LEU A 147 -5.84 5.69 1.30
N GLU A 148 -5.63 6.96 1.67
CA GLU A 148 -4.44 7.73 1.29
C GLU A 148 -3.18 7.16 1.96
N ASP A 149 -3.27 6.75 3.22
CA ASP A 149 -2.18 6.13 3.95
C ASP A 149 -1.75 4.83 3.26
N GLY A 150 -2.71 4.03 2.81
CA GLY A 150 -2.43 2.86 1.98
C GLY A 150 -1.80 3.21 0.62
N MET A 151 -2.19 4.32 -0.02
CA MET A 151 -1.52 4.79 -1.24
C MET A 151 -0.07 5.22 -0.96
N LEU A 152 0.15 5.95 0.13
CA LEU A 152 1.48 6.38 0.57
C LEU A 152 2.38 5.20 0.91
N GLU A 153 1.86 4.17 1.59
CA GLU A 153 2.65 2.97 1.91
C GLU A 153 3.12 2.24 0.64
N ILE A 154 2.25 2.12 -0.37
CA ILE A 154 2.64 1.57 -1.68
C ILE A 154 3.73 2.43 -2.33
N LEU A 155 3.59 3.75 -2.28
CA LEU A 155 4.57 4.68 -2.84
C LEU A 155 5.91 4.60 -2.08
N VAL A 156 5.92 4.48 -0.76
CA VAL A 156 7.16 4.30 0.02
C VAL A 156 7.88 3.01 -0.38
N ALA A 157 7.13 1.95 -0.69
CA ALA A 157 7.68 0.68 -1.19
C ALA A 157 8.11 0.72 -2.67
N MET A 158 7.78 1.78 -3.42
CA MET A 158 8.19 1.95 -4.81
C MET A 158 9.60 2.52 -4.94
N SER A 159 10.36 2.04 -5.92
CA SER A 159 11.64 2.65 -6.29
C SER A 159 11.44 4.03 -6.95
N ARG A 160 12.52 4.82 -7.06
CA ARG A 160 12.49 6.12 -7.74
C ARG A 160 12.06 5.97 -9.20
N GLU A 161 12.52 4.93 -9.89
CA GLU A 161 12.17 4.63 -11.28
C GLU A 161 10.68 4.28 -11.42
N GLU A 162 10.13 3.52 -10.48
CA GLU A 162 8.71 3.15 -10.47
C GLU A 162 7.79 4.36 -10.23
N LYS A 163 8.21 5.26 -9.36
CA LYS A 163 7.53 6.55 -9.13
C LYS A 163 7.62 7.45 -10.37
N ALA A 164 8.79 7.53 -11.00
CA ALA A 164 8.98 8.26 -12.25
C ALA A 164 8.05 7.73 -13.36
N GLU A 165 7.98 6.40 -13.51
CA GLU A 165 7.07 5.72 -14.43
C GLU A 165 5.61 6.07 -14.14
N SER A 166 5.21 5.99 -12.87
CA SER A 166 3.85 6.31 -12.44
C SER A 166 3.48 7.78 -12.68
N ARG A 167 4.48 8.66 -12.72
CA ARG A 167 4.36 10.11 -12.96
C ARG A 167 4.20 10.47 -14.44
N ARG A 168 4.62 9.59 -15.35
CA ARG A 168 4.52 9.83 -16.80
C ARG A 168 3.06 9.94 -17.26
N ASP A 169 2.85 10.80 -18.25
CA ASP A 169 1.57 11.03 -18.91
C ASP A 169 1.68 10.69 -20.40
N GLU A 170 2.10 9.46 -20.69
CA GLU A 170 2.46 9.04 -22.04
C GLU A 170 1.44 8.06 -22.67
N TRP A 171 0.46 7.58 -21.91
CA TRP A 171 -0.55 6.64 -22.41
C TRP A 171 -1.94 6.79 -21.76
N PRO A 172 -3.02 6.32 -22.41
CA PRO A 172 -4.40 6.51 -21.92
C PRO A 172 -4.67 5.95 -20.52
N GLU A 173 -3.97 4.88 -20.16
CA GLU A 173 -4.06 4.25 -18.84
C GLU A 173 -3.09 4.84 -17.80
N ALA A 174 -2.46 5.99 -18.09
CA ALA A 174 -1.50 6.63 -17.21
C ALA A 174 -2.12 6.91 -15.84
N LEU A 175 -1.33 6.65 -14.80
CA LEU A 175 -1.82 6.75 -13.43
C LEU A 175 -1.87 8.20 -12.97
N TRP A 176 -0.89 9.01 -13.38
CA TRP A 176 -0.79 10.41 -12.98
C TRP A 176 -2.03 11.26 -13.29
N PRO A 177 -2.55 11.33 -14.54
CA PRO A 177 -3.74 12.14 -14.83
C PRO A 177 -4.96 11.72 -14.00
N LYS A 178 -5.07 10.42 -13.69
CA LYS A 178 -6.18 9.87 -12.91
C LYS A 178 -6.05 10.16 -11.41
N LEU A 179 -4.83 10.30 -10.89
CA LEU A 179 -4.57 10.75 -9.53
C LEU A 179 -4.86 12.26 -9.40
N VAL A 180 -4.48 13.06 -10.39
CA VAL A 180 -4.83 14.49 -10.46
C VAL A 180 -6.35 14.69 -10.58
N GLU A 181 -7.02 13.89 -11.41
CA GLU A 181 -8.49 13.87 -11.49
C GLU A 181 -9.10 13.59 -10.10
N LEU A 182 -8.57 12.60 -9.36
CA LEU A 182 -9.04 12.27 -8.02
C LEU A 182 -8.84 13.42 -7.02
N ASP A 183 -7.71 14.12 -7.07
CA ASP A 183 -7.49 15.30 -6.22
C ASP A 183 -8.49 16.43 -6.52
N GLY A 184 -8.78 16.67 -7.80
CA GLY A 184 -9.83 17.63 -8.20
C GLY A 184 -11.22 17.24 -7.67
N LEU A 185 -11.55 15.94 -7.70
CA LEU A 185 -12.80 15.43 -7.13
C LEU A 185 -12.83 15.56 -5.59
N ARG A 186 -11.71 15.27 -4.92
CA ARG A 186 -11.57 15.50 -3.48
C ARG A 186 -11.96 16.92 -3.12
N GLN A 187 -11.48 17.91 -3.85
CA GLN A 187 -11.72 19.33 -3.52
C GLN A 187 -13.21 19.68 -3.67
N GLN A 188 -13.90 19.06 -4.62
CA GLN A 188 -15.34 19.25 -4.83
C GLN A 188 -16.19 18.59 -3.73
N HIS A 189 -15.74 17.45 -3.19
CA HIS A 189 -16.50 16.62 -2.26
C HIS A 189 -16.04 16.70 -0.79
N GLY A 190 -14.90 17.34 -0.50
CA GLY A 190 -14.35 17.46 0.84
C GLY A 190 -13.82 16.15 1.44
N ILE A 191 -13.47 15.16 0.62
CA ILE A 191 -12.99 13.84 1.04
C ILE A 191 -11.50 13.65 0.74
N LEU A 192 -10.87 12.63 1.34
CA LEU A 192 -9.50 12.20 1.07
C LEU A 192 -8.46 13.31 1.32
N ILE A 193 -8.48 13.90 2.51
CA ILE A 193 -7.71 15.10 2.89
C ILE A 193 -6.20 14.99 2.62
N ASN A 194 -5.64 13.77 2.61
CA ASN A 194 -4.20 13.54 2.44
C ASN A 194 -3.77 13.26 0.99
N MET A 195 -4.66 13.35 0.00
CA MET A 195 -4.30 13.10 -1.41
C MET A 195 -3.20 14.03 -1.93
N GLU A 196 -3.09 15.25 -1.40
CA GLU A 196 -1.99 16.15 -1.74
C GLU A 196 -0.62 15.53 -1.42
N GLN A 197 -0.51 14.80 -0.32
CA GLN A 197 0.73 14.11 0.07
C GLN A 197 1.07 13.00 -0.93
N VAL A 198 0.05 12.25 -1.40
CA VAL A 198 0.19 11.21 -2.44
C VAL A 198 0.74 11.80 -3.74
N LEU A 199 0.21 12.96 -4.17
CA LEU A 199 0.70 13.65 -5.37
C LEU A 199 2.12 14.20 -5.19
N ASN A 200 2.41 14.79 -4.02
CA ASN A 200 3.72 15.35 -3.70
C ASN A 200 4.81 14.27 -3.72
N GLU A 201 4.51 13.07 -3.24
CA GLU A 201 5.46 11.96 -3.24
C GLU A 201 5.88 11.52 -4.65
N LEU A 202 4.96 11.60 -5.63
CA LEU A 202 5.29 11.36 -7.04
C LEU A 202 6.00 12.56 -7.70
N ASN A 203 5.68 13.79 -7.29
CA ASN A 203 6.30 15.00 -7.83
C ASN A 203 7.79 15.14 -7.44
N ARG A 204 8.18 14.68 -6.24
CA ARG A 204 9.57 14.72 -5.76
C ARG A 204 10.56 14.09 -6.74
N VAL A 205 10.12 13.08 -7.48
CA VAL A 205 10.96 12.34 -8.42
C VAL A 205 11.31 13.15 -9.69
N GLY A 206 10.52 14.15 -10.05
CA GLY A 206 10.75 15.01 -11.21
C GLY A 206 11.52 16.31 -10.90
N THR A 207 11.76 16.64 -9.63
CA THR A 207 12.36 17.91 -9.20
C THR A 207 13.81 17.80 -8.71
N GLU A 208 14.34 16.60 -8.56
CA GLU A 208 15.75 16.40 -8.26
C GLU A 208 16.56 16.40 -9.56
N GLU A 209 16.85 17.61 -10.07
CA GLU A 209 18.22 17.89 -10.50
C GLU A 209 19.11 17.47 -9.33
N GLU A 210 19.80 16.34 -9.49
CA GLU A 210 20.96 16.04 -8.66
C GLU A 210 21.86 17.27 -8.75
N ILE A 211 21.91 18.07 -7.67
CA ILE A 211 22.99 19.01 -7.47
C ILE A 211 24.24 18.17 -7.57
N LEU A 212 24.91 18.29 -8.71
CA LEU A 212 26.26 17.83 -8.96
C LEU A 212 27.17 18.49 -7.92
N GLU A 213 27.27 17.93 -6.72
CA GLU A 213 28.46 18.07 -5.89
C GLU A 213 29.49 17.03 -6.36
N ASN A 214 29.89 17.17 -7.63
CA ASN A 214 31.16 16.68 -8.12
C ASN A 214 31.73 17.77 -9.03
N GLY A 215 32.58 18.63 -8.46
CA GLY A 215 33.11 19.80 -9.17
C GLY A 215 34.04 20.63 -8.30
N GLY A 216 35.12 20.03 -7.82
CA GLY A 216 36.20 20.73 -7.11
C GLY A 216 37.47 19.90 -7.02
N ASP A 217 37.79 19.16 -8.07
CA ASP A 217 39.10 18.55 -8.28
C ASP A 217 40.07 19.67 -8.70
N ASP A 218 40.60 20.41 -7.73
CA ASP A 218 41.72 21.32 -7.94
C ASP A 218 43.00 20.48 -7.94
N ASN A 219 43.34 19.99 -9.14
CA ASN A 219 44.63 19.38 -9.42
C ASN A 219 45.70 20.46 -9.65
N ASP A 220 46.82 20.25 -8.96
CA ASP A 220 48.18 20.56 -9.34
C ASP A 220 48.70 22.01 -9.26
N SER A 221 49.70 22.21 -8.39
CA SER A 221 51.07 22.56 -8.82
C SER A 221 51.86 23.16 -7.65
N ARG A 222 52.72 22.36 -7.02
CA ARG A 222 54.03 22.87 -6.60
C ARG A 222 55.08 21.77 -6.65
N SER A 223 55.78 21.79 -7.77
CA SER A 223 57.04 21.11 -8.04
C SER A 223 58.09 21.45 -6.99
N THR A 224 58.96 20.47 -6.80
CA THR A 224 60.20 20.41 -6.04
C THR A 224 61.20 21.52 -6.39
N ASP A 225 61.79 22.13 -5.36
CA ASP A 225 63.23 22.19 -5.09
C ASP A 225 63.47 22.59 -3.61
#